data_AF-A0A529Y1T0-F1
#
_entry.id   AF-A0A529Y1T0-F1
#
_cell.length_a   1.000
_cell.length_b   1.000
_cell.length_c   1.000
_cell.angle_alpha   90.00
_cell.angle_beta   90.00
_cell.angle_gamma   90.00
#
_symmetry.space_group_name_H-M   'P 1'
#
loop_
_entity.id
_entity.type
_entity.pdbx_description
1 polymer ?
#
loop_
_entity_poly.entity_id
_entity_poly.type
_entity_poly.pdbx_seq_one_letter_code
_entity_poly.pdbx_strand_id
1 'polypeptide(L)' 'MPSGSQIQPLVIGDNSRTMAVAAGLQARGFDIRGIRPPTVPEGTSRLRISLTLNVDEADISAMVEALVGVLATA' A
#
# COMPACT_ATOMS: atom_id res chain seq x y z
N MET A 1 12.62 4.92 -8.65
CA MET A 1 12.72 6.40 -8.56
C MET A 1 11.59 6.90 -7.69
N PRO A 2 11.78 7.96 -6.87
CA PRO A 2 10.69 8.59 -6.13
C PRO A 2 9.61 9.06 -7.11
N SER A 3 8.32 8.96 -6.74
CA SER A 3 7.22 9.34 -7.64
C SER A 3 7.16 10.84 -7.95
N GLY A 4 7.85 11.67 -7.15
CA GLY A 4 7.77 13.13 -7.22
C GLY A 4 6.40 13.70 -6.81
N SER A 5 5.52 12.88 -6.27
CA SER A 5 4.14 13.21 -5.89
C SER A 5 3.85 12.71 -4.47
N GLN A 6 2.81 13.25 -3.83
CA GLN A 6 2.24 12.74 -2.58
C GLN A 6 1.68 11.31 -2.68
N ILE A 7 1.47 10.81 -3.90
CA ILE A 7 1.09 9.42 -4.15
C ILE A 7 2.35 8.57 -4.24
N GLN A 8 2.51 7.65 -3.28
CA GLN A 8 3.60 6.67 -3.25
C GLN A 8 3.08 5.30 -3.71
N PRO A 9 3.45 4.84 -4.92
CA PRO A 9 3.10 3.51 -5.37
C PRO A 9 4.05 2.46 -4.78
N LEU A 10 3.51 1.39 -4.20
CA LEU A 10 4.29 0.21 -3.79
C LEU A 10 3.90 -0.99 -4.66
N VAL A 11 4.77 -1.36 -5.60
CA VAL A 11 4.53 -2.49 -6.50
C VAL A 11 4.80 -3.80 -5.77
N ILE A 12 3.80 -4.68 -5.74
CA ILE A 12 3.89 -6.04 -5.16
C ILE A 12 3.89 -7.08 -6.29
N GLY A 13 3.25 -6.78 -7.41
CA GLY A 13 3.21 -7.59 -8.61
C GLY A 13 2.01 -8.53 -8.65
N ASP A 14 1.94 -9.48 -7.71
CA ASP A 14 0.85 -10.46 -7.64
C ASP A 14 -0.49 -9.85 -7.20
N ASN A 15 -1.57 -10.22 -7.88
CA ASN A 15 -2.90 -9.65 -7.65
C ASN A 15 -3.47 -10.06 -6.30
N SER A 16 -3.42 -11.35 -5.97
CA SER A 16 -4.03 -11.89 -4.75
C SER A 16 -3.31 -11.37 -3.51
N ARG A 17 -1.97 -11.40 -3.55
CA ARG A 17 -1.10 -10.86 -2.51
C ARG A 17 -1.30 -9.36 -2.33
N THR A 18 -1.37 -8.58 -3.42
CA THR A 18 -1.64 -7.13 -3.31
C THR A 18 -2.95 -6.84 -2.59
N MET A 19 -4.01 -7.60 -2.92
CA MET A 19 -5.33 -7.40 -2.30
C MET A 19 -5.36 -7.89 -0.86
N ALA A 20 -4.67 -8.99 -0.53
CA ALA A 20 -4.54 -9.48 0.84
C ALA A 20 -3.80 -8.46 1.72
N VAL A 21 -2.71 -7.87 1.20
CA VAL A 21 -1.96 -6.84 1.92
C VAL A 21 -2.81 -5.59 2.13
N ALA A 22 -3.55 -5.14 1.10
CA ALA A 22 -4.46 -4.01 1.23
C ALA A 22 -5.54 -4.26 2.30
N ALA A 23 -6.17 -5.44 2.29
CA ALA A 23 -7.16 -5.82 3.29
C ALA A 23 -6.57 -5.88 4.71
N GLY A 24 -5.36 -6.41 4.87
CA GLY A 24 -4.66 -6.47 6.16
C GLY A 24 -4.34 -5.09 6.72
N LEU A 25 -3.95 -4.14 5.86
CA LEU A 25 -3.72 -2.75 6.25
C LEU A 25 -5.03 -2.04 6.65
N GLN A 26 -6.10 -2.26 5.88
CA GLN A 26 -7.43 -1.71 6.17
C GLN A 26 -7.98 -2.22 7.51
N ALA A 27 -7.80 -3.51 7.81
CA ALA A 27 -8.17 -4.09 9.11
C ALA A 27 -7.42 -3.47 10.30
N ARG A 28 -6.25 -2.86 10.05
CA ARG A 28 -5.43 -2.15 11.06
C ARG A 28 -5.71 -0.63 11.09
N GLY A 29 -6.71 -0.16 10.35
CA GLY A 29 -7.14 1.24 10.33
C GLY A 29 -6.51 2.11 9.25
N PHE A 30 -5.67 1.55 8.36
CA PHE A 30 -5.05 2.29 7.27
C PHE A 30 -5.84 2.10 5.96
N ASP A 31 -6.51 3.12 5.43
CA ASP A 31 -7.21 3.06 4.13
C ASP A 31 -6.22 3.11 2.95
N ILE A 32 -5.41 2.05 2.80
CA ILE A 32 -4.50 1.83 1.69
C ILE A 32 -5.13 0.82 0.73
N ARG A 33 -5.26 1.22 -0.54
CA ARG A 33 -5.94 0.40 -1.55
C ARG A 33 -4.95 -0.24 -2.50
N GLY A 34 -5.21 -1.52 -2.81
CA GLY A 34 -4.57 -2.21 -3.92
C GLY A 34 -5.18 -1.80 -5.27
N ILE A 35 -4.34 -1.67 -6.28
CA ILE A 35 -4.71 -1.49 -7.68
C ILE A 35 -4.23 -2.72 -8.43
N ARG A 36 -5.12 -3.34 -9.20
CA ARG A 36 -4.89 -4.56 -9.96
C ARG A 36 -5.41 -4.42 -11.40
N PRO A 37 -5.09 -5.35 -12.33
CA PRO A 37 -5.68 -5.37 -13.66
C PRO A 37 -7.22 -5.33 -13.62
N PRO A 38 -7.88 -4.68 -14.60
CA PRO A 38 -7.31 -4.09 -15.82
C PRO A 38 -6.74 -2.67 -15.66
N THR A 39 -6.79 -2.08 -14.46
CA THR A 39 -6.37 -0.69 -14.23
C THR A 39 -4.85 -0.49 -14.32
N VAL A 40 -4.08 -1.54 -14.06
CA VAL A 40 -2.62 -1.58 -14.25
C VAL A 40 -2.24 -2.81 -15.09
N PRO A 41 -1.09 -2.80 -15.79
CA PRO A 41 -0.59 -3.97 -16.49
C PRO A 41 -0.48 -5.20 -15.57
N GLU A 42 -0.69 -6.38 -16.14
CA GLU A 42 -0.51 -7.64 -15.43
C GLU A 42 0.89 -7.76 -14.81
N GLY A 43 0.98 -8.38 -13.64
CA GLY A 43 2.23 -8.50 -12.89
C GLY A 43 2.74 -7.18 -12.29
N THR A 44 1.95 -6.09 -12.35
CA THR A 44 2.31 -4.79 -11.77
C THR A 44 1.30 -4.26 -10.76
N SER A 45 0.54 -5.19 -10.13
CA SER A 45 -0.36 -4.84 -9.03
C SER A 45 0.41 -4.15 -7.91
N ARG A 46 -0.21 -3.11 -7.35
CA ARG A 46 0.47 -2.19 -6.44
C ARG A 46 -0.47 -1.60 -5.41
N LEU A 47 0.04 -1.25 -4.25
CA LEU A 47 -0.67 -0.40 -3.31
C LEU A 47 -0.51 1.06 -3.72
N ARG A 48 -1.57 1.84 -3.58
CA ARG A 48 -1.54 3.30 -3.72
C ARG A 48 -1.60 3.93 -2.33
N ILE A 49 -0.47 4.41 -1.85
CA ILE A 49 -0.39 5.15 -0.59
C ILE A 49 -0.49 6.64 -0.92
N SER A 50 -1.38 7.36 -0.26
CA SER A 50 -1.59 8.79 -0.47
C SER A 50 -1.27 9.54 0.81
N LEU A 51 -0.20 10.31 0.81
CA LEU A 51 0.17 11.16 1.92
C LEU A 51 -0.66 12.45 1.85
N THR A 52 -1.13 12.91 3.01
CA THR A 52 -1.89 14.16 3.17
C THR A 52 -1.23 15.02 4.24
N LEU A 53 -1.69 16.26 4.42
CA LEU A 53 -1.20 17.12 5.49
C LEU A 53 -1.81 16.79 6.87
N ASN A 54 -2.67 15.77 6.95
CA ASN A 54 -3.36 15.37 8.17
C ASN A 54 -2.67 14.20 8.90
N VAL A 55 -1.52 13.74 8.41
CA VAL A 55 -0.74 12.67 9.04
C VAL A 55 0.61 13.21 9.48
N ASP A 56 1.10 12.72 10.61
CA ASP A 56 2.43 13.06 11.11
C ASP A 56 3.44 11.92 10.89
N GLU A 57 4.67 12.11 11.37
CA GLU A 57 5.73 11.11 11.23
C GLU A 57 5.45 9.83 12.04
N ALA A 58 4.73 9.94 13.16
CA ALA A 58 4.35 8.80 13.99
C ALA A 58 3.29 7.95 13.27
N ASP A 59 2.30 8.58 12.64
CA ASP A 59 1.31 7.91 11.80
C ASP A 59 1.98 7.14 10.65
N ILE A 60 2.95 7.78 9.99
CA ILE A 60 3.72 7.17 8.90
C ILE A 60 4.52 5.97 9.42
N SER A 61 5.17 6.12 10.56
CA SER A 61 5.97 5.04 11.18
C SER A 61 5.09 3.84 11.53
N ALA A 62 3.94 4.08 12.18
CA ALA A 62 2.97 3.04 12.52
C ALA A 62 2.41 2.34 11.27
N MET A 63 2.14 3.10 10.20
CA MET A 63 1.71 2.56 8.92
C MET A 63 2.77 1.66 8.27
N VAL A 64 4.04 2.07 8.31
CA VAL A 64 5.15 1.28 7.77
C VAL A 64 5.37 -0.02 8.57
N GLU A 65 5.33 0.05 9.91
CA GLU A 65 5.37 -1.15 10.75
C GLU A 65 4.20 -2.09 10.44
N ALA A 66 3.02 -1.51 10.20
CA ALA A 66 1.85 -2.29 9.85
C ALA A 66 2.01 -2.99 8.51
N LEU A 67 2.52 -2.28 7.51
CA LEU A 67 2.84 -2.80 6.19
C LEU A 67 3.87 -3.94 6.25
N VAL A 68 4.95 -3.79 7.01
CA VAL A 68 5.96 -4.84 7.19
C VAL A 68 5.34 -6.10 7.79
N GLY A 69 4.55 -5.96 8.86
CA GLY A 69 3.89 -7.09 9.49
C GLY A 69 2.94 -7.83 8.55
N VAL A 70 2.13 -7.10 7.77
CA VAL A 70 1.20 -7.73 6.81
C VAL A 70 1.95 -8.38 5.64
N LEU A 71 2.99 -7.73 5.11
CA LEU A 71 3.80 -8.27 4.01
C LEU A 71 4.52 -9.58 4.36
N ALA A 72 4.88 -9.79 5.63
CA ALA A 72 5.51 -11.01 6.10
C ALA A 72 4.53 -12.20 6.16
N THR A 73 3.23 -11.93 6.27
CA THR A 73 2.17 -12.94 6.39
C THR A 73 1.41 -13.22 5.10
N ALA A 74 1.66 -12.44 4.04
CA ALA A 74 0.90 -12.43 2.79
C ALA A 74 1.69 -12.92 1.57
#